data_AF-A0A9R0HSM7-F1
#
_entry.id   AF-A0A9R0HSM7-F1
#
_cell.length_a   1.000
_cell.length_b   1.000
_cell.length_c   1.000
_cell.angle_alpha   90.00
_cell.angle_beta   90.00
_cell.angle_gamma   90.00
#
_symmetry.space_group_name_H-M   'P 1'
#
loop_
_entity.id
_entity.type
_entity.pdbx_description
1 polymer ?
#
loop_
_entity_poly.entity_id
_entity_poly.type
_entity_poly.pdbx_seq_one_letter_code
_entity_poly.pdbx_strand_id
1 'polypeptide(L)'
;MANPFGSVVDDEKLDEMERYIGKTKTQEDRAREAMHLINEDDKNSKAEAYAESVKEYYGSGVSTMCMVYNATGDTLTYVTDNDWYGFISRTPYPTEIGNGQWAAFQHVHNTGASSGSEAAVVYRGKNKDGHERDFMLSWSTPWGPWYKNKAYCEMGGVDSFQSRWDDIYDKLNNSGYSDHVDRDGVKIDVDTATGGAPIFHATIKIPFSS
;
A
#
# COMPACT_ATOMS: atom_id res chain seq x y z
N MET A 1 11.14 14.63 -5.76
CA MET A 1 9.93 14.04 -6.40
C MET A 1 8.78 14.17 -5.41
N ALA A 2 7.58 14.45 -5.88
CA ALA A 2 6.38 14.43 -5.04
C ALA A 2 5.91 12.97 -4.91
N ASN A 3 5.53 12.58 -3.68
CA ASN A 3 4.86 11.32 -3.36
C ASN A 3 3.40 11.70 -3.07
N PRO A 4 2.39 11.10 -3.73
CA PRO A 4 2.42 9.93 -4.62
C PRO A 4 2.94 10.16 -6.06
N PHE A 5 3.20 9.06 -6.77
CA PHE A 5 3.80 8.96 -8.10
C PHE A 5 2.77 8.54 -9.18
N GLY A 6 2.84 9.20 -10.34
CA GLY A 6 1.91 9.00 -11.46
C GLY A 6 0.76 10.00 -11.45
N SER A 7 0.09 10.16 -12.60
CA SER A 7 -1.16 10.91 -12.70
C SER A 7 -2.32 10.12 -12.11
N VAL A 8 -3.34 10.83 -11.63
CA VAL A 8 -4.60 10.22 -11.21
C VAL A 8 -5.35 9.75 -12.45
N VAL A 9 -5.94 8.55 -12.36
CA VAL A 9 -6.85 7.99 -13.36
C VAL A 9 -8.28 8.27 -12.89
N ASP A 10 -8.80 9.42 -13.26
CA ASP A 10 -10.15 9.90 -12.96
C ASP A 10 -10.98 10.04 -14.25
N ASP A 11 -12.17 10.65 -14.14
CA ASP A 11 -13.06 10.84 -15.29
C ASP A 11 -12.42 11.73 -16.38
N GLU A 12 -11.57 12.69 -16.00
CA GLU A 12 -10.84 13.56 -16.94
C GLU A 12 -9.82 12.75 -17.74
N LYS A 13 -9.02 11.90 -17.06
CA LYS A 13 -8.09 10.99 -17.73
C LYS A 13 -8.82 10.00 -18.65
N LEU A 14 -9.99 9.52 -18.25
CA LEU A 14 -10.81 8.65 -19.09
C LEU A 14 -11.38 9.39 -20.31
N ASP A 15 -11.68 10.69 -20.22
CA ASP A 15 -12.13 11.50 -21.36
C ASP A 15 -11.06 11.68 -22.46
N GLU A 16 -9.79 11.39 -22.16
CA GLU A 16 -8.71 11.35 -23.16
C GLU A 16 -8.68 10.02 -23.95
N MET A 17 -9.46 9.01 -23.53
CA MET A 17 -9.43 7.66 -24.10
C MET A 17 -10.62 7.44 -25.04
N GLU A 18 -10.36 7.02 -26.27
CA GLU A 18 -11.38 6.80 -27.31
C GLU A 18 -12.56 5.93 -26.82
N ARG A 19 -12.28 4.92 -25.97
CA ARG A 19 -13.31 4.01 -25.44
C ARG A 19 -14.33 4.69 -24.53
N TYR A 20 -14.03 5.88 -24.00
CA TYR A 20 -14.79 6.56 -22.95
C TYR A 20 -15.33 7.95 -23.33
N ILE A 21 -14.87 8.52 -24.44
CA ILE A 21 -15.34 9.83 -24.92
C ILE A 21 -16.86 9.85 -25.04
N GLY A 22 -17.49 10.84 -24.39
CA GLY A 22 -18.94 11.05 -24.43
C GLY A 22 -19.77 9.98 -23.68
N LYS A 23 -19.13 9.06 -22.94
CA LYS A 23 -19.81 8.06 -22.11
C LYS A 23 -19.81 8.50 -20.65
N THR A 24 -20.81 8.05 -19.89
CA THR A 24 -20.78 8.10 -18.44
C THR A 24 -19.71 7.14 -17.93
N LYS A 25 -18.85 7.62 -17.02
CA LYS A 25 -17.78 6.83 -16.42
C LYS A 25 -18.25 6.27 -15.09
N THR A 26 -17.73 5.10 -14.76
CA THR A 26 -18.01 4.42 -13.49
C THR A 26 -16.73 4.29 -12.65
N GLN A 27 -16.88 3.99 -11.36
CA GLN A 27 -15.74 3.60 -10.51
C GLN A 27 -15.00 2.39 -11.10
N GLU A 28 -15.74 1.42 -11.65
CA GLU A 28 -15.17 0.24 -12.30
C GLU A 28 -14.29 0.62 -13.51
N ASP A 29 -14.71 1.61 -14.30
CA ASP A 29 -13.94 2.11 -15.44
C ASP A 29 -12.61 2.73 -15.02
N ARG A 30 -12.65 3.60 -13.99
CA ARG A 30 -11.45 4.22 -13.41
C ARG A 30 -10.51 3.17 -12.82
N ALA A 31 -11.04 2.19 -12.08
CA ALA A 31 -10.26 1.10 -11.49
C ALA A 31 -9.59 0.20 -12.55
N ARG A 32 -10.34 -0.14 -13.60
CA ARG A 32 -9.85 -0.93 -14.72
C ARG A 32 -8.70 -0.22 -15.44
N GLU A 33 -8.86 1.07 -15.73
CA GLU A 33 -7.79 1.83 -16.39
C GLU A 33 -6.58 2.08 -15.50
N ALA A 34 -6.76 2.24 -14.19
CA ALA A 34 -5.63 2.25 -13.27
C ALA A 34 -4.77 0.99 -13.46
N MET A 35 -5.38 -0.20 -13.40
CA MET A 35 -4.64 -1.46 -13.60
C MET A 35 -3.97 -1.56 -14.98
N HIS A 36 -4.59 -1.05 -16.06
CA HIS A 36 -3.96 -1.02 -17.38
C HIS A 36 -2.76 -0.05 -17.45
N LEU A 37 -2.83 1.05 -16.70
CA LEU A 37 -1.82 2.12 -16.67
C LEU A 37 -0.87 2.00 -15.47
N ILE A 38 -0.76 0.83 -14.84
CA ILE A 38 0.05 0.62 -13.62
C ILE A 38 1.52 1.01 -13.79
N ASN A 39 2.05 0.89 -15.02
CA ASN A 39 3.42 1.23 -15.39
C ASN A 39 3.52 2.44 -16.35
N GLU A 40 2.42 3.15 -16.61
CA GLU A 40 2.43 4.34 -17.49
C GLU A 40 3.47 5.35 -16.98
N ASP A 41 4.23 5.93 -17.90
CA ASP A 41 5.31 6.89 -17.64
C ASP A 41 6.34 6.42 -16.60
N ASP A 42 6.60 5.11 -16.51
CA ASP A 42 7.53 4.49 -15.55
C ASP A 42 7.20 4.84 -14.09
N LYS A 43 5.92 5.10 -13.77
CA LYS A 43 5.48 5.53 -12.43
C LYS A 43 5.88 4.54 -11.32
N ASN A 44 5.87 3.24 -11.62
CA ASN A 44 6.30 2.17 -10.71
C ASN A 44 7.81 2.27 -10.44
N SER A 45 8.64 2.38 -11.48
CA SER A 45 10.10 2.49 -11.37
C SER A 45 10.51 3.76 -10.65
N LYS A 46 9.78 4.87 -10.83
CA LYS A 46 10.00 6.13 -10.10
C LYS A 46 9.70 6.00 -8.60
N ALA A 47 8.64 5.28 -8.25
CA ALA A 47 8.29 4.99 -6.87
C ALA A 47 9.31 4.05 -6.20
N GLU A 48 9.77 3.03 -6.91
CA GLU A 48 10.83 2.12 -6.46
C GLU A 48 12.15 2.86 -6.25
N ALA A 49 12.63 3.62 -7.24
CA ALA A 49 13.84 4.43 -7.14
C ALA A 49 13.77 5.45 -5.99
N TYR A 50 12.58 5.99 -5.71
CA TYR A 50 12.38 6.83 -4.54
C TYR A 50 12.56 6.04 -3.23
N ALA A 51 11.91 4.87 -3.09
CA ALA A 51 12.03 4.03 -1.91
C ALA A 51 13.49 3.61 -1.67
N GLU A 52 14.21 3.24 -2.73
CA GLU A 52 15.64 2.94 -2.71
C GLU A 52 16.47 4.16 -2.26
N SER A 53 16.20 5.35 -2.79
CA SER A 53 16.91 6.57 -2.39
C SER A 53 16.71 6.92 -0.90
N VAL A 54 15.51 6.67 -0.36
CA VAL A 54 15.19 6.86 1.06
C VAL A 54 15.94 5.81 1.89
N LYS A 55 16.04 4.57 1.40
CA LYS A 55 16.82 3.49 2.02
C LYS A 55 18.33 3.76 2.01
N GLU A 56 18.86 4.29 0.93
CA GLU A 56 20.27 4.70 0.82
C GLU A 56 20.59 5.80 1.83
N TYR A 57 19.69 6.79 1.97
CA TYR A 57 19.83 7.86 2.95
C TYR A 57 19.83 7.34 4.39
N TYR A 58 18.95 6.38 4.70
CA TYR A 58 18.90 5.72 6.00
C TYR A 58 20.20 4.97 6.32
N GLY A 59 20.82 4.34 5.32
CA GLY A 59 22.08 3.63 5.46
C GLY A 59 21.91 2.23 6.04
N SER A 60 22.77 1.85 6.99
CA SER A 60 22.78 0.50 7.55
C SER A 60 21.69 0.32 8.61
N GLY A 61 21.00 -0.81 8.55
CA GLY A 61 19.95 -1.16 9.49
C GLY A 61 18.83 -1.95 8.84
N VAL A 62 17.95 -2.48 9.68
CA VAL A 62 16.73 -3.17 9.26
C VAL A 62 15.63 -2.16 8.90
N SER A 63 15.05 -2.30 7.73
CA SER A 63 14.01 -1.40 7.26
C SER A 63 13.07 -2.12 6.29
N THR A 64 11.97 -1.48 5.95
CA THR A 64 11.03 -1.96 4.94
C THR A 64 10.77 -0.81 3.99
N MET A 65 10.99 -1.04 2.70
CA MET A 65 10.63 -0.11 1.64
C MET A 65 9.20 -0.44 1.22
N CYS A 66 8.23 0.41 1.53
CA CYS A 66 6.83 0.14 1.27
C CYS A 66 6.39 0.82 -0.02
N MET A 67 5.74 0.08 -0.91
CA MET A 67 5.10 0.59 -2.12
C MET A 67 3.63 0.18 -2.16
N VAL A 68 2.75 1.14 -2.35
CA VAL A 68 1.29 0.94 -2.33
C VAL A 68 0.68 1.47 -3.62
N TYR A 69 -0.03 0.62 -4.35
CA TYR A 69 -0.76 0.99 -5.56
C TYR A 69 -2.27 1.04 -5.30
N ASN A 70 -2.90 2.12 -5.74
CA ASN A 70 -4.35 2.27 -5.67
C ASN A 70 -5.00 2.07 -7.05
N ALA A 71 -5.85 1.06 -7.16
CA ALA A 71 -6.72 0.80 -8.31
C ALA A 71 -8.17 0.57 -7.88
N THR A 72 -8.65 1.34 -6.89
CA THR A 72 -10.02 1.22 -6.38
C THR A 72 -11.04 2.04 -7.19
N GLY A 73 -10.59 2.85 -8.14
CA GLY A 73 -11.42 3.80 -8.87
C GLY A 73 -11.66 5.12 -8.14
N ASP A 74 -11.25 5.25 -6.88
CA ASP A 74 -11.36 6.47 -6.07
C ASP A 74 -10.07 6.71 -5.26
N THR A 75 -9.91 7.88 -4.64
CA THR A 75 -8.76 8.20 -3.79
C THR A 75 -8.80 7.44 -2.47
N LEU A 76 -7.65 6.90 -2.05
CA LEU A 76 -7.44 6.39 -0.70
C LEU A 76 -6.98 7.52 0.22
N THR A 77 -7.47 7.55 1.45
CA THR A 77 -7.08 8.53 2.47
C THR A 77 -6.49 7.85 3.70
N TYR A 78 -5.42 8.40 4.26
CA TYR A 78 -4.83 7.89 5.48
C TYR A 78 -5.80 8.00 6.66
N VAL A 79 -5.87 6.96 7.51
CA VAL A 79 -6.73 6.91 8.70
C VAL A 79 -5.89 6.86 9.98
N THR A 80 -5.04 5.84 10.10
CA THR A 80 -4.26 5.55 11.30
C THR A 80 -3.12 4.61 10.95
N ASP A 81 -2.16 4.48 11.85
CA ASP A 81 -1.05 3.56 11.78
C ASP A 81 -0.71 3.03 13.18
N ASN A 82 0.14 2.01 13.22
CA ASN A 82 0.71 1.51 14.46
C ASN A 82 2.11 0.94 14.21
N ASP A 83 3.08 1.45 14.96
CA ASP A 83 4.46 0.97 14.96
C ASP A 83 4.67 0.04 16.17
N TRP A 84 4.75 -1.27 15.95
CA TRP A 84 5.12 -2.21 17.02
C TRP A 84 6.62 -2.18 17.30
N TYR A 85 7.42 -2.16 16.22
CA TYR A 85 8.87 -2.03 16.30
C TYR A 85 9.41 -1.16 15.18
N GLY A 86 10.10 -0.09 15.55
CA GLY A 86 10.62 0.88 14.60
C GLY A 86 9.79 2.15 14.57
N PHE A 87 9.94 2.91 13.50
CA PHE A 87 9.19 4.13 13.25
C PHE A 87 9.22 4.47 11.76
N ILE A 88 8.24 5.27 11.31
CA ILE A 88 8.24 5.86 9.97
C ILE A 88 9.49 6.72 9.76
N SER A 89 10.20 6.52 8.65
CA SER A 89 11.38 7.30 8.29
C SER A 89 10.99 8.75 7.93
N ARG A 90 11.89 9.49 7.29
CA ARG A 90 11.72 10.92 6.98
C ARG A 90 10.52 11.28 6.11
N THR A 91 9.93 10.30 5.44
CA THR A 91 8.74 10.49 4.60
C THR A 91 7.53 9.96 5.35
N PRO A 92 6.56 10.83 5.72
CA PRO A 92 5.35 10.37 6.40
C PRO A 92 4.53 9.44 5.49
N TYR A 93 3.59 8.71 6.08
CA TYR A 93 2.56 8.03 5.30
C TYR A 93 1.85 9.04 4.39
N PRO A 94 1.71 8.77 3.07
CA PRO A 94 0.95 9.63 2.18
C PRO A 94 -0.46 9.81 2.70
N THR A 95 -0.92 11.06 2.83
CA THR A 95 -2.26 11.35 3.33
C THR A 95 -3.34 10.98 2.33
N GLU A 96 -3.00 11.02 1.04
CA GLU A 96 -3.87 10.65 -0.06
C GLU A 96 -3.09 9.87 -1.13
N ILE A 97 -3.73 8.86 -1.72
CA ILE A 97 -3.21 8.10 -2.86
C ILE A 97 -4.34 8.05 -3.90
N GLY A 98 -4.23 8.82 -4.98
CA GLY A 98 -5.23 8.84 -6.04
C GLY A 98 -5.30 7.50 -6.80
N ASN A 99 -6.46 7.22 -7.39
CA ASN A 99 -6.60 6.06 -8.27
C ASN A 99 -5.56 6.12 -9.40
N GLY A 100 -4.86 5.03 -9.67
CA GLY A 100 -3.82 4.96 -10.69
C GLY A 100 -2.41 5.36 -10.24
N GLN A 101 -2.24 5.78 -8.97
CA GLN A 101 -0.96 6.22 -8.42
C GLN A 101 -0.27 5.17 -7.56
N TRP A 102 1.06 5.27 -7.51
CA TRP A 102 1.91 4.57 -6.54
C TRP A 102 2.28 5.52 -5.40
N ALA A 103 2.21 5.03 -4.17
CA ALA A 103 2.83 5.65 -3.00
C ALA A 103 4.09 4.87 -2.62
N ALA A 104 5.12 5.57 -2.15
CA ALA A 104 6.32 4.94 -1.63
C ALA A 104 6.80 5.60 -0.34
N PHE A 105 7.14 4.81 0.68
CA PHE A 105 7.64 5.30 1.97
C PHE A 105 8.54 4.23 2.61
N GLN A 106 9.22 4.58 3.72
CA GLN A 106 10.14 3.67 4.39
C GLN A 106 9.85 3.61 5.89
N HIS A 107 9.74 2.40 6.43
CA HIS A 107 9.67 2.17 7.87
C HIS A 107 10.97 1.53 8.36
N VAL A 108 11.56 2.03 9.44
CA VAL A 108 12.92 1.68 9.87
C VAL A 108 12.95 1.17 11.30
N HIS A 109 13.93 0.34 11.65
CA HIS A 109 14.11 -0.10 13.02
C HIS A 109 14.58 1.05 13.94
N ASN A 110 14.38 0.86 15.25
CA ASN A 110 14.88 1.76 16.28
C ASN A 110 16.41 1.75 16.32
N THR A 111 17.03 2.94 16.22
CA THR A 111 18.50 3.09 16.27
C THR A 111 19.08 2.42 17.52
N GLY A 112 20.04 1.52 17.33
CA GLY A 112 20.70 0.79 18.42
C GLY A 112 19.88 -0.33 19.06
N ALA A 113 18.64 -0.58 18.60
CA ALA A 113 17.83 -1.69 19.06
C ALA A 113 18.06 -2.96 18.23
N SER A 114 18.03 -4.12 18.87
CA SER A 114 17.97 -5.43 18.21
C SER A 114 16.52 -5.82 17.87
N SER A 115 15.78 -4.89 17.25
CA SER A 115 14.40 -5.07 16.81
C SER A 115 14.27 -4.82 15.31
N GLY A 116 13.20 -5.33 14.71
CA GLY A 116 12.92 -5.16 13.29
C GLY A 116 12.25 -3.84 12.93
N SER A 117 11.70 -3.84 11.71
CA SER A 117 10.74 -2.87 11.17
C SER A 117 9.38 -3.56 11.04
N GLU A 118 8.48 -3.32 11.99
CA GLU A 118 7.19 -3.99 12.11
C GLU A 118 6.11 -2.96 12.40
N ALA A 119 5.20 -2.77 11.44
CA ALA A 119 4.16 -1.76 11.53
C ALA A 119 2.95 -2.08 10.64
N ALA A 120 1.90 -1.30 10.80
CA ALA A 120 0.73 -1.30 9.95
C ALA A 120 0.28 0.13 9.63
N VAL A 121 -0.27 0.31 8.43
CA VAL A 121 -0.95 1.55 8.01
C VAL A 121 -2.35 1.22 7.52
N VAL A 122 -3.31 2.09 7.82
CA VAL A 122 -4.70 1.97 7.42
C VAL A 122 -5.08 3.10 6.49
N TYR A 123 -5.59 2.73 5.32
CA TYR A 123 -6.16 3.65 4.33
C TYR A 123 -7.67 3.44 4.21
N ARG A 124 -8.46 4.51 4.14
CA ARG A 124 -9.88 4.46 3.81
C ARG A 124 -10.08 4.65 2.32
N GLY A 125 -10.96 3.85 1.75
CA GLY A 125 -11.44 4.03 0.38
C GLY A 125 -12.84 3.47 0.23
N LYS A 126 -13.26 3.27 -1.01
CA LYS A 126 -14.58 2.69 -1.33
C LYS A 126 -14.43 1.30 -1.93
N ASN A 127 -15.36 0.42 -1.56
CA ASN A 127 -15.53 -0.84 -2.27
C ASN A 127 -16.24 -0.64 -3.62
N LYS A 128 -16.43 -1.71 -4.40
CA LYS A 128 -17.11 -1.65 -5.71
C LYS A 128 -18.54 -1.08 -5.67
N ASP A 129 -19.19 -1.18 -4.51
CA ASP A 129 -20.57 -0.73 -4.30
C ASP A 129 -20.62 0.72 -3.76
N GLY A 130 -19.46 1.39 -3.66
CA GLY A 130 -19.32 2.76 -3.19
C GLY A 130 -19.33 2.93 -1.67
N HIS A 131 -19.35 1.83 -0.90
CA HIS A 131 -19.33 1.89 0.57
C HIS A 131 -17.91 2.10 1.10
N GLU A 132 -17.76 2.97 2.09
CA GLU A 132 -16.48 3.20 2.76
C GLU A 132 -15.98 1.96 3.50
N ARG A 133 -14.70 1.66 3.33
CA ARG A 133 -13.98 0.58 3.99
C ARG A 133 -12.57 1.02 4.33
N ASP A 134 -12.05 0.43 5.40
CA ASP A 134 -10.67 0.62 5.81
C ASP A 134 -9.84 -0.56 5.30
N PHE A 135 -8.66 -0.28 4.75
CA PHE A 135 -7.71 -1.23 4.18
C PHE A 135 -6.41 -1.14 4.98
N MET A 136 -6.14 -2.19 5.76
CA MET A 136 -4.95 -2.28 6.60
C MET A 136 -3.88 -3.08 5.89
N LEU A 137 -2.67 -2.49 5.82
CA LEU A 137 -1.48 -3.06 5.21
C LEU A 137 -0.42 -3.17 6.30
N SER A 138 0.16 -4.35 6.48
CA SER A 138 1.12 -4.60 7.54
C SER A 138 2.31 -5.42 7.07
N TRP A 139 3.48 -5.10 7.64
CA TRP A 139 4.74 -5.74 7.32
C TRP A 139 5.53 -6.05 8.58
N SER A 140 6.40 -7.05 8.49
CA SER A 140 7.44 -7.32 9.48
C SER A 140 8.73 -7.69 8.77
N THR A 141 9.77 -6.87 8.98
CA THR A 141 11.16 -7.18 8.63
C THR A 141 11.94 -7.34 9.94
N PRO A 142 12.13 -8.57 10.45
CA PRO A 142 12.76 -8.83 11.74
C PRO A 142 14.29 -8.64 11.71
N TRP A 143 14.90 -8.43 12.88
CA TRP A 143 16.35 -8.25 13.03
C TRP A 143 17.18 -9.54 12.86
N GLY A 144 16.65 -10.66 13.36
CA GLY A 144 17.41 -11.91 13.44
C GLY A 144 17.34 -12.76 12.16
N PRO A 145 18.42 -13.46 11.78
CA PRO A 145 18.49 -14.25 10.55
C PRO A 145 17.57 -15.49 10.54
N TRP A 146 17.02 -15.87 11.70
CA TRP A 146 16.13 -17.02 11.87
C TRP A 146 14.65 -16.68 11.68
N TYR A 147 14.34 -15.39 11.60
CA TYR A 147 12.98 -14.91 11.40
C TYR A 147 12.78 -14.56 9.92
N LYS A 148 11.57 -14.82 9.44
CA LYS A 148 11.20 -14.54 8.05
C LYS A 148 10.50 -13.20 7.98
N ASN A 149 10.67 -12.51 6.85
CA ASN A 149 9.88 -11.32 6.55
C ASN A 149 8.42 -11.73 6.32
N LYS A 150 7.51 -10.82 6.64
CA LYS A 150 6.08 -11.08 6.66
C LYS A 150 5.31 -9.92 6.05
N ALA A 151 4.25 -10.26 5.35
CA ALA A 151 3.26 -9.35 4.81
C ALA A 151 1.88 -9.81 5.28
N TYR A 152 1.02 -8.87 5.65
CA TYR A 152 -0.34 -9.14 6.09
C TYR A 152 -1.28 -8.01 5.65
N CYS A 153 -2.51 -8.35 5.29
CA CYS A 153 -3.52 -7.34 4.99
C CYS A 153 -4.89 -7.73 5.54
N GLU A 154 -5.69 -6.73 5.89
CA GLU A 154 -7.08 -6.95 6.32
C GLU A 154 -7.94 -5.78 5.82
N MET A 155 -9.20 -6.06 5.48
CA MET A 155 -10.20 -5.02 5.20
C MET A 155 -11.18 -4.90 6.37
N GLY A 156 -11.55 -3.72 6.79
CA GLY A 156 -12.45 -3.49 7.91
C GLY A 156 -13.62 -2.57 7.54
N GLY A 157 -14.59 -2.50 8.46
CA GLY A 157 -15.47 -1.34 8.48
C GLY A 157 -14.69 -0.08 8.85
N VAL A 158 -15.32 1.07 8.63
CA VAL A 158 -14.84 2.38 9.09
C VAL A 158 -14.45 2.31 10.57
N ASP A 159 -13.22 2.70 10.87
CA ASP A 159 -12.65 2.81 12.22
C ASP A 159 -12.67 1.49 13.02
N SER A 160 -12.53 0.37 12.32
CA SER A 160 -12.56 -0.96 12.95
C SER A 160 -11.20 -1.46 13.46
N PHE A 161 -10.09 -0.78 13.18
CA PHE A 161 -8.74 -1.27 13.48
C PHE A 161 -8.09 -0.66 14.74
N GLN A 162 -8.54 0.52 15.19
CA GLN A 162 -7.90 1.33 16.24
C GLN A 162 -7.77 0.62 17.60
N SER A 163 -8.56 -0.43 17.84
CA SER A 163 -8.54 -1.23 19.08
C SER A 163 -8.04 -2.66 18.91
N ARG A 164 -7.52 -3.00 17.71
CA ARG A 164 -7.20 -4.39 17.32
C ARG A 164 -5.71 -4.62 17.07
N TRP A 165 -4.84 -3.70 17.47
CA TRP A 165 -3.41 -3.78 17.16
C TRP A 165 -2.76 -5.06 17.67
N ASP A 166 -3.15 -5.58 18.84
CA ASP A 166 -2.63 -6.85 19.36
C ASP A 166 -3.07 -8.05 18.49
N ASP A 167 -4.35 -8.13 18.11
CA ASP A 167 -4.88 -9.16 17.20
C ASP A 167 -4.20 -9.11 15.83
N ILE A 168 -4.00 -7.90 15.30
CA ILE A 168 -3.32 -7.69 14.02
C ILE A 168 -1.85 -8.13 14.12
N TYR A 169 -1.18 -7.84 15.24
CA TYR A 169 0.20 -8.24 15.45
C TYR A 169 0.36 -9.76 15.49
N ASP A 170 -0.55 -10.45 16.19
CA ASP A 170 -0.58 -11.91 16.24
C ASP A 170 -0.82 -12.50 14.84
N LYS A 171 -1.73 -11.92 14.06
CA LYS A 171 -1.99 -12.35 12.67
C LYS A 171 -0.80 -12.12 11.75
N LEU A 172 -0.17 -10.95 11.83
CA LEU A 172 1.08 -10.66 11.11
C LEU A 172 2.13 -11.70 11.47
N ASN A 173 2.35 -11.98 12.75
CA ASN A 173 3.35 -12.95 13.19
C ASN A 173 3.07 -14.39 12.71
N ASN A 174 1.81 -14.72 12.45
CA ASN A 174 1.41 -16.00 11.88
C ASN A 174 1.33 -16.00 10.34
N SER A 175 1.57 -14.87 9.68
CA SER A 175 1.56 -14.76 8.21
C SER A 175 2.89 -15.17 7.56
N GLY A 176 2.86 -15.25 6.23
CA GLY A 176 4.01 -15.55 5.38
C GLY A 176 4.53 -14.32 4.63
N TYR A 177 5.28 -14.55 3.56
CA TYR A 177 5.81 -13.49 2.69
C TYR A 177 4.73 -12.76 1.88
N SER A 178 3.52 -13.28 1.83
CA SER A 178 2.40 -12.66 1.13
C SER A 178 1.09 -12.99 1.83
N ASP A 179 0.09 -12.16 1.57
CA ASP A 179 -1.28 -12.35 2.02
C ASP A 179 -2.25 -11.67 1.05
N HIS A 180 -3.52 -12.05 1.09
CA HIS A 180 -4.54 -11.43 0.26
C HIS A 180 -5.91 -11.38 0.91
N VAL A 181 -6.70 -10.40 0.49
CA VAL A 181 -8.12 -10.26 0.82
C VAL A 181 -8.89 -10.23 -0.50
N ASP A 182 -9.95 -11.02 -0.62
CA ASP A 182 -10.93 -10.93 -1.72
C ASP A 182 -12.33 -11.04 -1.11
N ARG A 183 -12.90 -9.90 -0.74
CA ARG A 183 -14.23 -9.83 -0.12
C ARG A 183 -14.86 -8.45 -0.29
N ASP A 184 -16.19 -8.42 -0.19
CA ASP A 184 -16.99 -7.19 -0.19
C ASP A 184 -16.67 -6.22 -1.35
N GLY A 185 -16.31 -6.78 -2.50
CA GLY A 185 -15.98 -5.99 -3.69
C GLY A 185 -14.64 -5.25 -3.63
N VAL A 186 -13.69 -5.72 -2.82
CA VAL A 186 -12.30 -5.26 -2.79
C VAL A 186 -11.37 -6.46 -2.85
N LYS A 187 -10.26 -6.29 -3.56
CA LYS A 187 -9.11 -7.18 -3.51
C LYS A 187 -7.88 -6.42 -3.02
N ILE A 188 -7.21 -6.98 -2.02
CA ILE A 188 -5.92 -6.48 -1.53
C ILE A 188 -4.92 -7.62 -1.72
N ASP A 189 -3.83 -7.34 -2.40
CA ASP A 189 -2.71 -8.27 -2.55
C ASP A 189 -1.49 -7.61 -1.90
N VAL A 190 -0.84 -8.31 -0.96
CA VAL A 190 0.42 -7.84 -0.35
C VAL A 190 1.50 -8.90 -0.41
N ASP A 191 2.74 -8.47 -0.62
CA ASP A 191 3.90 -9.35 -0.59
C ASP A 191 5.18 -8.63 -0.14
N THR A 192 6.17 -9.41 0.27
CA THR A 192 7.50 -8.91 0.61
C THR A 192 8.59 -9.91 0.25
N ALA A 193 9.82 -9.40 0.09
CA ALA A 193 11.00 -10.21 -0.24
C ALA A 193 11.80 -10.62 1.00
N THR A 194 12.85 -11.42 0.82
CA THR A 194 13.86 -11.71 1.84
C THR A 194 14.87 -10.56 2.02
N GLY A 195 15.55 -10.51 3.16
CA GLY A 195 16.65 -9.56 3.42
C GLY A 195 16.32 -8.56 4.53
N GLY A 196 17.29 -7.74 4.92
CA GLY A 196 17.11 -6.74 5.99
C GLY A 196 16.51 -5.41 5.52
N ALA A 197 16.28 -5.25 4.22
CA ALA A 197 15.65 -4.09 3.64
C ALA A 197 14.79 -4.50 2.42
N PRO A 198 13.80 -5.39 2.60
CA PRO A 198 12.98 -5.84 1.50
C PRO A 198 12.06 -4.71 1.03
N ILE A 199 11.57 -4.85 -0.19
CA ILE A 199 10.38 -4.12 -0.61
C ILE A 199 9.14 -4.88 -0.10
N PHE A 200 8.18 -4.15 0.45
CA PHE A 200 6.81 -4.56 0.72
C PHE A 200 5.91 -3.94 -0.35
N HIS A 201 5.23 -4.77 -1.13
CA HIS A 201 4.31 -4.36 -2.16
C HIS A 201 2.88 -4.55 -1.69
N ALA A 202 2.03 -3.56 -1.99
CA ALA A 202 0.59 -3.64 -1.78
C ALA A 202 -0.15 -3.14 -3.02
N THR A 203 -1.15 -3.88 -3.48
CA THR A 203 -2.12 -3.44 -4.48
C THR A 203 -3.52 -3.52 -3.90
N ILE A 204 -4.23 -2.40 -3.87
CA ILE A 204 -5.64 -2.33 -3.46
C ILE A 204 -6.47 -2.05 -4.71
N LYS A 205 -7.40 -2.94 -5.06
CA LYS A 205 -8.23 -2.82 -6.27
C LYS A 205 -9.67 -3.26 -6.02
N ILE A 206 -10.59 -2.79 -6.85
CA ILE A 206 -11.94 -3.38 -6.93
C ILE A 206 -12.00 -4.40 -8.09
N PRO A 207 -12.86 -5.42 -8.03
CA PRO A 207 -13.10 -6.28 -9.18
C PRO A 207 -13.71 -5.49 -10.34
N PHE A 208 -13.24 -5.75 -11.55
CA PHE A 208 -13.78 -5.21 -12.78
C PHE A 208 -13.93 -6.34 -13.80
N SER A 209 -14.89 -6.17 -14.71
CA SER A 209 -15.12 -7.08 -15.84
C SER A 209 -13.93 -7.03 -16.82
N SER A 210 -13.65 -8.17 -17.45
CA SER A 210 -12.63 -8.29 -18.51
C SER A 210 -13.09 -7.67 -19.82
#